data_AF-A0A2X3IWL5-F1
#
_entry.id   AF-A0A2X3IWL5-F1
#
_cell.length_a   1.000
_cell.length_b   1.000
_cell.length_c   1.000
_cell.angle_alpha   90.00
_cell.angle_beta   90.00
_cell.angle_gamma   90.00
#
_symmetry.space_group_name_H-M   'P 1'
#
loop_
_entity.id
_entity.type
_entity.pdbx_description
1 polymer ?
#
loop_
_entity_poly.entity_id
_entity_poly.type
_entity_poly.pdbx_seq_one_letter_code
_entity_poly.pdbx_strand_id
1 'polypeptide(L)'
;MTLLEKTRKINAMLQNAAGKTVNFKEMADTLSDVIEANTYIVSRKGKLLGYSEILPIENERMKQMLTERQFPEEYTQSLFNVNETSPNLEVSSQYTAFPIENSDLLQKV
;
A
#
# COMPACT_ATOMS: atom_id res chain seq x y z
N MET A 1 2.14 -13.24 -15.06
CA MET A 1 0.80 -13.87 -14.90
C MET A 1 -0.19 -13.17 -15.84
N THR A 2 -1.14 -13.89 -16.41
CA THR A 2 -2.29 -13.30 -17.12
C THR A 2 -3.26 -12.65 -16.13
N LEU A 3 -4.13 -11.75 -16.60
CA LEU A 3 -5.17 -11.13 -15.74
C LEU A 3 -6.08 -12.17 -15.09
N LEU A 4 -6.41 -13.25 -15.81
CA LEU A 4 -7.23 -14.34 -15.27
C LEU A 4 -6.51 -15.09 -14.13
N GLU A 5 -5.21 -15.32 -14.25
CA GLU A 5 -4.41 -15.93 -13.18
C GLU A 5 -4.33 -15.01 -11.95
N LYS A 6 -4.11 -13.71 -12.18
CA LYS A 6 -4.08 -12.67 -11.14
C LYS A 6 -5.39 -12.64 -10.34
N THR A 7 -6.53 -12.59 -11.04
CA THR A 7 -7.87 -12.60 -10.41
C THR A 7 -8.17 -13.91 -9.68
N ARG A 8 -7.77 -15.06 -10.24
CA ARG A 8 -7.90 -16.36 -9.55
C ARG A 8 -7.10 -16.42 -8.25
N LYS A 9 -5.89 -15.86 -8.23
CA LYS A 9 -5.05 -15.82 -7.03
C LYS A 9 -5.68 -14.98 -5.92
N ILE A 10 -6.22 -13.81 -6.25
CA ILE A 10 -6.97 -12.97 -5.31
C ILE A 10 -8.20 -13.72 -4.77
N ASN A 11 -8.97 -14.35 -5.65
CA ASN A 11 -10.16 -15.10 -5.23
C ASN A 11 -9.83 -16.29 -4.31
N ALA A 12 -8.76 -17.04 -4.59
CA ALA A 12 -8.33 -18.14 -3.75
C ALA A 12 -7.93 -17.67 -2.35
N MET A 13 -7.19 -16.57 -2.24
CA MET A 13 -6.86 -15.94 -0.95
C MET A 13 -8.13 -15.56 -0.17
N LEU A 14 -9.10 -14.90 -0.81
CA LEU A 14 -10.36 -14.51 -0.15
C LEU A 14 -11.16 -15.73 0.34
N GLN A 15 -11.23 -16.79 -0.45
CA GLN A 15 -11.92 -18.03 -0.08
C GLN A 15 -11.24 -18.73 1.09
N ASN A 16 -9.90 -18.74 1.14
CA ASN A 16 -9.13 -19.35 2.23
C ASN A 16 -9.24 -18.59 3.56
N ALA A 17 -9.47 -17.27 3.48
CA ALA A 17 -9.71 -16.39 4.62
C ALA A 17 -11.16 -16.42 5.12
N ALA A 18 -12.11 -16.93 4.32
CA ALA A 18 -13.53 -16.98 4.70
C ALA A 18 -13.74 -17.81 5.99
N GLY A 19 -14.51 -17.25 6.93
CA GLY A 19 -14.77 -17.89 8.22
C GLY A 19 -13.63 -17.80 9.25
N LYS A 20 -12.52 -17.13 8.92
CA LYS A 20 -11.38 -16.86 9.81
C LYS A 20 -11.27 -15.37 10.12
N THR A 21 -10.46 -15.02 11.11
CA THR A 21 -10.06 -13.63 11.34
C THR A 21 -9.23 -13.13 10.14
N VAL A 22 -9.51 -11.90 9.71
CA VAL A 22 -8.83 -11.29 8.56
C VAL A 22 -7.34 -11.09 8.87
N ASN A 23 -6.47 -11.63 8.02
CA ASN A 23 -5.04 -11.43 8.06
C ASN A 23 -4.60 -10.39 7.01
N PHE A 24 -4.49 -9.13 7.42
CA PHE A 24 -4.10 -8.04 6.51
C PHE A 24 -2.67 -8.17 5.98
N LYS A 25 -1.78 -8.90 6.66
CA LYS A 25 -0.41 -9.15 6.17
C LYS A 25 -0.45 -10.04 4.92
N GLU A 26 -1.14 -11.18 5.02
CA GLU A 26 -1.32 -12.11 3.91
C GLU A 26 -2.05 -11.46 2.72
N MET A 27 -3.02 -10.59 3.01
CA MET A 27 -3.69 -9.80 1.98
C MET A 27 -2.74 -8.86 1.26
N ALA A 28 -1.93 -8.10 2.01
CA ALA A 28 -0.97 -7.18 1.42
C ALA A 28 0.09 -7.92 0.59
N ASP A 29 0.58 -9.07 1.06
CA ASP A 29 1.55 -9.89 0.33
C ASP A 29 0.96 -10.44 -0.98
N THR A 30 -0.28 -10.92 -0.95
CA THR A 30 -0.95 -11.43 -2.15
C THR A 30 -1.23 -10.31 -3.16
N LEU A 31 -1.72 -9.16 -2.69
CA LEU A 31 -1.99 -8.00 -3.55
C LEU A 31 -0.71 -7.44 -4.17
N SER A 32 0.36 -7.36 -3.38
CA SER A 32 1.67 -6.91 -3.84
C SER A 32 2.20 -7.78 -4.98
N ASP A 33 2.19 -9.10 -4.80
CA ASP A 33 2.61 -10.04 -5.86
C ASP A 33 1.73 -9.97 -7.12
N VAL A 34 0.41 -9.83 -6.95
CA VAL A 34 -0.52 -9.79 -8.09
C VAL A 34 -0.45 -8.47 -8.86
N ILE A 35 -0.37 -7.34 -8.15
CA ILE A 35 -0.34 -5.99 -8.74
C ILE A 35 1.09 -5.64 -9.19
N GLU A 36 2.09 -6.32 -8.64
CA GLU A 36 3.52 -6.04 -8.86
C GLU A 36 3.88 -4.63 -8.33
N ALA A 37 3.36 -4.27 -7.15
CA ALA A 37 3.62 -2.98 -6.51
C ALA A 37 3.67 -3.07 -4.97
N ASN A 38 4.39 -2.13 -4.34
CA ASN A 38 4.31 -1.94 -2.90
C ASN A 38 2.85 -1.68 -2.47
N THR A 39 2.39 -2.42 -1.48
CA THR A 39 0.99 -2.40 -1.04
C THR A 39 0.91 -2.05 0.44
N TYR A 40 0.11 -1.05 0.79
CA TYR A 40 -0.13 -0.61 2.16
C TYR A 40 -1.63 -0.57 2.43
N ILE A 41 -2.09 -1.30 3.45
CA ILE A 41 -3.49 -1.34 3.88
C ILE A 41 -3.61 -0.49 5.14
N VAL A 42 -4.25 0.67 5.02
CA VAL A 42 -4.29 1.68 6.08
C VAL A 42 -5.72 1.82 6.62
N SER A 43 -5.85 1.93 7.94
CA SER A 43 -7.13 2.19 8.59
C SER A 43 -7.52 3.68 8.49
N ARG A 44 -8.79 3.98 8.79
CA ARG A 44 -9.30 5.36 8.91
C ARG A 44 -8.52 6.27 9.88
N LYS A 45 -7.75 5.70 10.81
CA LYS A 45 -6.94 6.45 11.79
C LYS A 45 -5.45 6.42 11.47
N GLY A 46 -5.06 5.98 10.28
CA GLY A 46 -3.66 5.94 9.84
C GLY A 46 -2.89 4.69 10.29
N LYS A 47 -3.49 3.84 11.15
CA LYS A 47 -2.88 2.57 11.53
C LYS A 47 -2.64 1.70 10.30
N LEU A 48 -1.41 1.22 10.13
CA LEU A 48 -1.01 0.27 9.09
C LEU A 48 -1.45 -1.14 9.50
N LEU A 49 -2.48 -1.64 8.83
CA LEU A 49 -3.07 -2.95 9.12
C LEU A 49 -2.22 -4.08 8.54
N GLY A 50 -1.69 -3.88 7.33
CA GLY A 50 -0.80 -4.80 6.64
C GLY A 50 -0.05 -4.08 5.52
N TYR A 51 1.14 -4.58 5.19
CA TYR A 51 1.93 -4.05 4.08
C TYR A 51 2.87 -5.10 3.50
N SER A 52 3.28 -4.87 2.26
CA SER A 52 4.26 -5.67 1.55
C SER A 52 5.03 -4.76 0.58
N GLU A 53 6.35 -4.86 0.57
CA GLU A 53 7.24 -4.07 -0.28
C GLU A 53 7.98 -5.01 -1.22
N ILE A 54 7.83 -4.80 -2.53
CA ILE A 54 8.61 -5.48 -3.57
C ILE A 54 9.97 -4.80 -3.69
N LEU A 55 9.94 -3.47 -3.70
CA LEU A 55 11.12 -2.62 -3.71
C LEU A 55 11.09 -1.78 -2.43
N PRO A 56 11.97 -2.06 -1.46
CA PRO A 56 12.04 -1.29 -0.24
C PRO A 56 12.46 0.15 -0.56
N ILE A 57 11.81 1.10 0.11
CA ILE A 57 12.13 2.52 -0.06
C ILE A 57 13.14 2.90 1.01
N GLU A 58 14.34 3.23 0.56
CA GLU A 58 15.43 3.69 1.42
C GLU A 58 15.22 5.14 1.85
N ASN A 59 14.27 5.34 2.77
CA ASN A 59 14.00 6.62 3.40
C ASN A 59 13.65 6.42 4.88
N GLU A 60 14.34 7.15 5.76
CA GLU A 60 14.20 6.99 7.21
C GLU A 60 12.79 7.30 7.70
N ARG A 61 12.12 8.31 7.13
CA ARG A 61 10.73 8.66 7.47
C ARG A 61 9.78 7.51 7.14
N MET A 62 9.94 6.89 5.96
CA MET A 62 9.15 5.73 5.56
C MET A 62 9.41 4.53 6.50
N LYS A 63 10.68 4.21 6.78
CA LYS A 63 11.04 3.13 7.70
C LYS A 63 10.45 3.31 9.10
N GLN A 64 10.45 4.54 9.60
CA GLN A 64 9.81 4.90 10.88
C GLN A 64 8.30 4.62 10.84
N MET A 65 7.57 5.08 9.81
CA MET A 65 6.13 4.81 9.68
C MET A 65 5.81 3.31 9.66
N LEU A 66 6.63 2.50 9.00
CA LEU A 66 6.44 1.05 8.94
C LEU A 66 6.74 0.36 10.28
N THR A 67 7.73 0.86 11.00
CA THR A 67 8.11 0.37 12.33
C THR A 67 7.04 0.71 13.36
N GLU A 68 6.56 1.96 13.36
CA GLU A 68 5.49 2.44 14.24
C GLU A 68 4.10 1.89 13.84
N ARG A 69 3.98 1.36 12.61
CA ARG A 69 2.72 0.93 11.99
C ARG A 69 1.66 2.01 12.00
N GLN A 70 2.07 3.25 11.76
CA GLN A 70 1.22 4.42 11.84
C GLN A 70 1.65 5.44 10.79
N PHE A 71 0.71 5.84 9.95
CA PHE A 71 0.90 6.96 9.04
C PHE A 71 0.61 8.28 9.78
N PRO A 72 1.25 9.39 9.36
CA PRO A 72 0.99 10.70 9.92
C PRO A 72 -0.50 11.05 9.86
N GLU A 73 -0.98 11.73 10.90
CA GLU A 73 -2.39 12.11 10.99
C GLU A 73 -2.81 13.04 9.86
N GLU A 74 -2.00 14.05 9.55
CA GLU A 74 -2.25 15.00 8.46
C GLU A 74 -2.43 14.28 7.10
N TYR A 75 -1.52 13.35 6.78
CA TYR A 75 -1.62 12.55 5.56
C TYR A 75 -2.86 11.65 5.58
N THR A 76 -3.16 11.01 6.71
CA THR A 76 -4.35 10.16 6.84
C THR A 76 -5.63 10.97 6.62
N GLN A 77 -5.69 12.18 7.15
CA GLN A 77 -6.83 13.08 6.96
C GLN A 77 -6.96 13.52 5.51
N SER A 78 -5.85 13.78 4.81
CA SER A 78 -5.88 14.19 3.39
C SER A 78 -6.45 13.08 2.50
N LEU A 79 -6.21 11.80 2.82
CA LEU A 79 -6.76 10.66 2.08
C LEU A 79 -8.29 10.61 2.07
N PHE A 80 -8.98 11.20 3.06
CA PHE A 80 -10.45 11.26 3.05
C PHE A 80 -11.01 12.19 1.96
N ASN A 81 -10.19 13.07 1.39
CA ASN A 81 -10.60 13.91 0.28
C ASN A 81 -10.60 13.14 -1.06
N VAL A 82 -10.02 11.93 -1.10
CA VAL A 82 -9.99 11.06 -2.27
C VAL A 82 -11.24 10.19 -2.28
N ASN A 83 -12.29 10.66 -2.97
CA ASN A 83 -13.60 9.98 -2.99
C ASN A 83 -13.71 8.85 -4.03
N GLU A 84 -12.78 8.80 -4.99
CA GLU A 84 -12.74 7.81 -6.07
C GLU A 84 -11.29 7.36 -6.31
N THR A 85 -11.11 6.23 -7.01
CA THR A 85 -9.77 5.73 -7.36
C THR A 85 -8.98 6.80 -8.11
N SER A 86 -7.82 7.18 -7.55
CA SER A 86 -6.90 8.17 -8.13
C SER A 86 -5.61 7.48 -8.57
N PRO A 87 -5.55 6.96 -9.82
CA PRO A 87 -4.37 6.26 -10.32
C PRO A 87 -3.25 7.24 -10.72
N ASN A 88 -2.00 6.77 -10.74
CA ASN A 88 -0.84 7.46 -11.29
C ASN A 88 -0.58 8.88 -10.71
N LEU A 89 -0.79 9.04 -9.40
CA LEU A 89 -0.44 10.28 -8.71
C LEU A 89 1.08 10.50 -8.71
N GLU A 90 1.51 11.71 -9.02
CA GLU A 90 2.91 12.10 -8.94
C GLU A 90 3.39 12.21 -7.49
N VAL A 91 4.70 12.10 -7.29
CA VAL A 91 5.37 12.29 -5.98
C VAL A 91 5.20 13.72 -5.45
N SER A 92 4.87 14.69 -6.30
CA SER A 92 4.55 16.07 -5.93
C SER A 92 3.12 16.23 -5.36
N SER A 93 2.27 15.19 -5.48
CA SER A 93 0.88 15.25 -5.04
C SER A 93 0.75 15.39 -3.53
N GLN A 94 -0.18 16.22 -3.06
CA GLN A 94 -0.55 16.31 -1.64
C GLN A 94 -1.10 14.99 -1.05
N TYR A 95 -1.47 14.04 -1.91
CA TYR A 95 -1.97 12.72 -1.53
C TYR A 95 -0.90 11.63 -1.61
N THR A 96 0.38 11.99 -1.73
CA THR A 96 1.48 11.02 -1.64
C THR A 96 2.02 10.90 -0.21
N ALA A 97 2.23 9.67 0.26
CA ALA A 97 2.99 9.41 1.48
C ALA A 97 4.50 9.52 1.23
N PHE A 98 4.91 9.45 -0.03
CA PHE A 98 6.30 9.31 -0.38
C PHE A 98 7.07 10.60 -0.17
N PRO A 99 8.34 10.50 0.24
CA PRO A 99 9.22 11.65 0.40
C PRO A 99 9.50 12.31 -0.95
N ILE A 100 9.12 13.59 -1.08
CA ILE A 100 9.37 14.43 -2.25
C ILE A 100 10.88 14.59 -2.50
N GLU A 101 11.66 14.54 -1.43
CA GLU A 101 13.13 14.59 -1.40
C GLU A 101 13.79 13.43 -2.16
N ASN A 102 13.09 12.31 -2.35
CA ASN A 102 13.58 11.14 -3.09
C ASN A 102 12.93 11.01 -4.49
N SER A 103 12.37 12.08 -5.03
CA SER A 103 11.68 12.08 -6.33
C SER A 103 12.53 11.50 -7.47
N ASP A 104 13.85 11.72 -7.46
CA ASP A 104 14.79 11.18 -8.45
C ASP A 104 14.88 9.64 -8.45
N LEU A 105 14.62 8.98 -7.32
CA LEU A 105 14.62 7.51 -7.21
C LEU A 105 13.36 6.90 -7.82
N LEU A 106 12.28 7.67 -7.95
CA LEU A 106 10.98 7.22 -8.43
C LEU A 106 10.76 7.51 -9.92
N GLN A 107 11.61 8.34 -10.54
CA GLN A 107 11.54 8.63 -12.00
C GLN A 107 12.11 7.52 -12.90
N LYS A 108 12.73 6.47 -12.32
CA LYS A 108 13.44 5.42 -13.07
C LYS A 108 12.75 4.04 -13.06
N VAL A 109 11.49 3.95 -12.62
CA VAL A 109 10.72 2.70 -12.59
C VAL A 109 9.55 2.80 -13.54
#